data_AF-A0A2N2AI07-F1
#
_entry.id   AF-A0A2N2AI07-F1
#
_cell.length_a   1.000
_cell.length_b   1.000
_cell.length_c   1.000
_cell.angle_alpha   90.00
_cell.angle_beta   90.00
_cell.angle_gamma   90.00
#
_symmetry.space_group_name_H-M   'P 1'
#
loop_
_entity.id
_entity.type
_entity.pdbx_description
1 polymer ?
#
loop_
_entity_poly.entity_id
_entity_poly.type
_entity_poly.pdbx_seq_one_letter_code
_entity_poly.pdbx_strand_id
1 'polypeptide(L)'
;MSDHLLAILFSPRLLGALMLYGLLVMALEYFTARLHHAVRDVGLTAWMVEHVLLPWSRVLVLLLFLVLAYPALFGLAEAPPVADLLWSRNGRISTLINTAFVLSLLLPLAPLLGNLKGLVLPVQAIAMTTLLFHWLALALNVAEVSYWPGGLALLAILALAPITQSLAHHASHWLGGHLNRINNREGFENLLYEGLLLFFQVPAVLIYTLALGRQLRGVIA
;
A
#
# COMPACT_ATOMS: atom_id res chain seq x y z
N MET A 1 -6.27 9.76 24.49
CA MET A 1 -5.96 9.86 23.03
C MET A 1 -5.45 8.53 22.45
N SER A 2 -4.72 7.73 23.23
CA SER A 2 -4.29 6.35 22.90
C SER A 2 -5.45 5.40 22.57
N ASP A 3 -6.52 5.44 23.36
CA ASP A 3 -7.57 4.40 23.31
C ASP A 3 -8.39 4.48 22.02
N HIS A 4 -8.57 5.70 21.50
CA HIS A 4 -9.28 5.91 20.23
C HIS A 4 -8.45 5.45 19.03
N LEU A 5 -7.13 5.63 19.06
CA LEU A 5 -6.24 5.10 18.02
C LEU A 5 -6.20 3.58 18.03
N LEU A 6 -6.16 2.96 19.21
CA LEU A 6 -6.27 1.50 19.34
C LEU A 6 -7.60 1.00 18.78
N ALA A 7 -8.72 1.64 19.11
CA ALA A 7 -10.03 1.27 18.57
C ALA A 7 -10.08 1.34 17.02
N ILE A 8 -9.40 2.32 16.41
CA ILE A 8 -9.31 2.44 14.94
C ILE A 8 -8.44 1.33 14.35
N LEU A 9 -7.27 1.07 14.95
CA LEU A 9 -6.32 0.05 14.49
C LEU A 9 -6.90 -1.36 14.57
N PHE A 10 -7.71 -1.63 15.60
CA PHE A 10 -8.42 -2.90 15.79
C PHE A 10 -9.86 -2.87 15.25
N SER A 11 -10.19 -1.92 14.37
CA SER A 11 -11.51 -1.91 13.74
C SER A 11 -11.67 -3.15 12.85
N PRO A 12 -12.81 -3.86 12.90
CA PRO A 12 -13.04 -5.06 12.10
C PRO A 12 -12.84 -4.83 10.59
N ARG A 13 -13.16 -3.61 10.13
CA ARG A 13 -13.00 -3.21 8.74
C ARG A 13 -11.54 -3.10 8.32
N LEU A 14 -10.69 -2.46 9.15
CA LEU A 14 -9.27 -2.36 8.86
C LEU A 14 -8.58 -3.72 8.96
N LEU A 15 -8.92 -4.52 9.97
CA LEU A 15 -8.41 -5.89 10.12
C LEU A 15 -8.82 -6.77 8.93
N GLY A 16 -10.08 -6.72 8.49
CA GLY A 16 -10.56 -7.43 7.30
C GLY A 16 -9.83 -7.00 6.04
N ALA A 17 -9.63 -5.69 5.84
CA ALA A 17 -8.86 -5.17 4.71
C ALA A 17 -7.38 -5.60 4.76
N LEU A 18 -6.76 -5.60 5.93
CA LEU A 18 -5.38 -6.07 6.13
C LEU A 18 -5.24 -7.57 5.84
N MET A 19 -6.17 -8.39 6.32
CA MET A 19 -6.17 -9.84 6.07
C MET A 19 -6.33 -10.13 4.57
N LEU A 20 -7.28 -9.46 3.91
CA LEU A 20 -7.48 -9.62 2.47
C LEU A 20 -6.27 -9.12 1.68
N TYR A 21 -5.70 -7.98 2.07
CA TYR A 21 -4.48 -7.46 1.46
C TYR A 21 -3.33 -8.45 1.57
N GLY A 22 -3.07 -9.00 2.76
CA GLY A 22 -2.05 -10.02 2.97
C GLY A 22 -2.29 -11.27 2.10
N LEU A 23 -3.53 -11.74 2.02
CA LEU A 23 -3.89 -12.89 1.18
C LEU A 23 -3.65 -12.60 -0.30
N LEU A 24 -4.08 -11.43 -0.79
CA LEU A 24 -3.92 -11.03 -2.18
C LEU A 24 -2.46 -10.81 -2.55
N VAL A 25 -1.66 -10.23 -1.66
CA VAL A 25 -0.22 -10.08 -1.84
C VAL A 25 0.43 -11.46 -1.97
N MET A 26 0.14 -12.39 -1.05
CA MET A 26 0.69 -13.74 -1.12
C MET A 26 0.27 -14.48 -2.39
N ALA A 27 -1.00 -14.37 -2.79
CA ALA A 27 -1.49 -14.94 -4.04
C ALA A 27 -0.78 -14.30 -5.24
N LEU A 28 -0.63 -12.98 -5.25
CA LEU A 28 0.03 -12.25 -6.32
C LEU A 28 1.48 -12.69 -6.48
N GLU A 29 2.26 -12.76 -5.40
CA GLU A 29 3.66 -13.20 -5.46
C GLU A 29 3.77 -14.66 -5.92
N TYR A 30 2.85 -15.52 -5.49
CA TYR A 30 2.79 -16.90 -5.99
C TYR A 30 2.53 -16.98 -7.50
N PHE A 31 1.53 -16.26 -8.02
CA PHE A 31 1.23 -16.24 -9.45
C PHE A 31 2.36 -15.57 -10.26
N THR A 32 3.00 -14.56 -9.70
CA THR A 32 4.15 -13.87 -10.26
C THR A 32 5.32 -14.81 -10.49
N ALA A 33 5.68 -15.61 -9.48
CA ALA A 33 6.73 -16.61 -9.60
C ALA A 33 6.46 -17.60 -10.74
N ARG A 34 5.21 -18.07 -10.81
CA ARG A 34 4.77 -19.03 -11.82
C ARG A 34 4.77 -18.42 -13.23
N LEU A 35 4.31 -17.18 -13.36
CA LEU A 35 4.29 -16.47 -14.63
C LEU A 35 5.71 -16.21 -15.12
N HIS A 36 6.61 -15.77 -14.24
CA HIS A 36 7.99 -15.49 -14.58
C HIS A 36 8.72 -16.75 -15.10
N HIS A 37 8.49 -17.92 -14.50
CA HIS A 37 9.00 -19.18 -15.03
C HIS A 37 8.41 -19.55 -16.41
N ALA A 38 7.15 -19.21 -16.67
CA ALA A 38 6.49 -19.54 -17.94
C ALA A 38 6.95 -18.65 -19.12
N VAL A 39 7.38 -17.42 -18.86
CA VAL A 39 7.73 -16.45 -19.92
C VAL A 39 9.24 -16.23 -20.10
N ARG A 40 10.07 -16.95 -19.35
CA ARG A 40 11.52 -16.74 -19.26
C ARG A 40 12.23 -16.80 -20.63
N ASP A 41 11.70 -17.58 -21.56
CA ASP A 41 12.34 -17.85 -22.85
C ASP A 41 12.08 -16.75 -23.90
N VAL A 42 11.17 -15.80 -23.63
CA VAL A 42 10.84 -14.70 -24.55
C VAL A 42 11.22 -13.36 -23.93
N GLY A 43 12.34 -12.79 -24.37
CA GLY A 43 12.95 -11.61 -23.74
C GLY A 43 12.01 -10.40 -23.58
N LEU A 44 11.23 -10.05 -24.62
CA LEU A 44 10.27 -8.94 -24.54
C LEU A 44 9.15 -9.22 -23.52
N THR A 45 8.61 -10.43 -23.52
CA THR A 45 7.53 -10.84 -22.60
C THR A 45 8.02 -10.85 -21.17
N ALA A 46 9.21 -11.42 -20.92
CA ALA A 46 9.84 -11.40 -19.61
C ALA A 46 10.06 -9.96 -19.11
N TRP A 47 10.58 -9.08 -19.98
CA TRP A 47 10.77 -7.68 -19.67
C TRP A 47 9.47 -6.96 -19.31
N MET A 48 8.40 -7.15 -20.11
CA MET A 48 7.08 -6.55 -19.84
C MET A 48 6.47 -7.05 -18.53
N VAL A 49 6.61 -8.35 -18.23
CA VAL A 49 6.13 -8.89 -16.96
C VAL A 49 6.84 -8.19 -15.80
N GLU A 50 8.17 -8.18 -15.80
CA GLU A 50 8.98 -7.60 -14.73
C GLU A 50 8.77 -6.10 -14.53
N HIS A 51 8.69 -5.33 -15.61
CA HIS A 51 8.74 -3.87 -15.56
C HIS A 51 7.37 -3.19 -15.64
N VAL A 52 6.33 -3.90 -16.11
CA VAL A 52 4.99 -3.33 -16.30
C VAL A 52 3.95 -4.10 -15.49
N LEU A 53 3.81 -5.40 -15.72
CA LEU A 53 2.72 -6.18 -15.13
C LEU A 53 2.88 -6.34 -13.61
N LEU A 54 4.08 -6.62 -13.13
CA LEU A 54 4.34 -6.84 -11.71
C LEU A 54 4.24 -5.56 -10.87
N PRO A 55 4.86 -4.43 -11.24
CA PRO A 55 4.65 -3.18 -10.51
C PRO A 55 3.18 -2.77 -10.51
N TRP A 56 2.49 -2.95 -11.64
CA TRP A 56 1.08 -2.57 -11.76
C TRP A 56 0.16 -3.40 -10.88
N SER A 57 0.32 -4.73 -10.88
CA SER A 57 -0.51 -5.63 -10.07
C SER A 57 -0.33 -5.38 -8.57
N ARG A 58 0.90 -5.13 -8.11
CA ARG A 58 1.18 -4.76 -6.71
C ARG A 58 0.46 -3.48 -6.32
N VAL A 59 0.51 -2.46 -7.18
CA VAL A 59 -0.19 -1.20 -6.96
C VAL A 59 -1.70 -1.38 -6.97
N LEU A 60 -2.26 -2.25 -7.81
CA LEU A 60 -3.69 -2.55 -7.81
C LEU A 60 -4.14 -3.23 -6.51
N VAL A 61 -3.36 -4.18 -5.99
CA VAL A 61 -3.65 -4.83 -4.69
C VAL A 61 -3.58 -3.81 -3.56
N LEU A 62 -2.58 -2.92 -3.58
CA LEU A 62 -2.49 -1.78 -2.66
C LEU A 62 -3.70 -0.84 -2.78
N LEU A 63 -4.08 -0.47 -4.00
CA LEU A 63 -5.23 0.41 -4.25
C LEU A 63 -6.53 -0.20 -3.72
N LEU A 64 -6.73 -1.51 -3.94
CA LEU A 64 -7.86 -2.24 -3.40
C LEU A 64 -7.86 -2.20 -1.86
N PHE A 65 -6.71 -2.43 -1.23
CA PHE A 65 -6.56 -2.26 0.21
C PHE A 65 -6.97 -0.85 0.67
N LEU A 66 -6.51 0.20 -0.02
CA LEU A 66 -6.84 1.59 0.33
C LEU A 66 -8.35 1.86 0.28
N VAL A 67 -9.03 1.36 -0.75
CA VAL A 67 -10.47 1.52 -0.94
C VAL A 67 -11.28 0.74 0.11
N LEU A 68 -10.83 -0.46 0.48
CA LEU A 68 -11.52 -1.30 1.47
C LEU A 68 -11.31 -0.80 2.91
N ALA A 69 -10.09 -0.35 3.21
CA ALA A 69 -9.71 0.17 4.51
C ALA A 69 -10.27 1.59 4.76
N TYR A 70 -10.69 2.31 3.72
CA TYR A 70 -11.47 3.54 3.87
C TYR A 70 -12.82 3.27 4.56
N PRO A 71 -13.29 4.13 5.50
CA PRO A 71 -12.67 5.38 5.97
C PRO A 71 -11.74 5.20 7.17
N ALA A 72 -11.60 3.98 7.70
CA ALA A 72 -10.80 3.67 8.88
C ALA A 72 -9.33 4.09 8.74
N LEU A 73 -8.78 4.12 7.52
CA LEU A 73 -7.45 4.68 7.24
C LEU A 73 -7.26 6.10 7.77
N PHE A 74 -8.28 6.95 7.68
CA PHE A 74 -8.25 8.33 8.15
C PHE A 74 -8.66 8.46 9.63
N GLY A 75 -8.99 7.34 10.29
CA GLY A 75 -9.45 7.34 11.67
C GLY A 75 -10.78 8.06 11.89
N LEU A 76 -11.65 8.02 10.87
CA LEU A 76 -13.00 8.56 10.93
C LEU A 76 -14.00 7.42 11.17
N ALA A 77 -14.91 7.62 12.12
CA ALA A 77 -16.01 6.69 12.38
C ALA A 77 -17.12 6.84 11.32
N GLU A 78 -17.41 8.09 10.96
CA GLU A 78 -18.41 8.45 9.95
C GLU A 78 -17.73 9.25 8.84
N ALA A 79 -17.97 8.84 7.60
CA ALA A 79 -17.50 9.52 6.40
C ALA A 79 -18.42 9.13 5.23
N PRO A 80 -18.50 9.94 4.16
CA PRO A 80 -19.21 9.57 2.95
C PRO A 80 -18.74 8.20 2.43
N PRO A 81 -19.65 7.34 1.92
CA PRO A 81 -19.27 6.10 1.27
C PRO A 81 -18.16 6.31 0.23
N VAL A 82 -17.24 5.34 0.11
CA VAL A 82 -16.17 5.42 -0.90
C VAL A 82 -16.74 5.50 -2.32
N ALA A 83 -17.92 4.89 -2.53
CA ALA A 83 -18.65 4.98 -3.77
C ALA A 83 -19.04 6.44 -4.08
N ASP A 84 -19.50 7.19 -3.10
CA ASP A 84 -19.85 8.58 -3.30
C ASP A 84 -18.60 9.41 -3.59
N LEU A 85 -17.46 9.13 -2.95
CA LEU A 85 -16.21 9.82 -3.28
C LEU A 85 -15.75 9.58 -4.71
N LEU A 86 -15.80 8.33 -5.16
CA LEU A 86 -15.24 7.88 -6.44
C LEU A 86 -16.17 8.15 -7.63
N TRP A 87 -17.50 8.07 -7.44
CA TRP A 87 -18.49 8.24 -8.50
C TRP A 87 -19.17 9.62 -8.51
N SER A 88 -19.03 10.46 -7.48
CA SER A 88 -19.70 11.79 -7.42
C SER A 88 -19.26 12.78 -8.51
N ARG A 89 -18.06 12.63 -9.08
CA ARG A 89 -17.59 13.45 -10.20
C ARG A 89 -16.99 12.60 -11.30
N ASN A 90 -17.27 13.00 -12.54
CA ASN A 90 -16.73 12.37 -13.74
C ASN A 90 -15.20 12.30 -13.67
N GLY A 91 -14.66 11.09 -13.82
CA GLY A 91 -13.22 10.85 -13.99
C GLY A 91 -12.39 10.65 -12.72
N ARG A 92 -12.96 10.67 -11.50
CA ARG A 92 -12.17 10.42 -10.27
C ARG A 92 -11.57 9.02 -10.21
N ILE A 93 -12.35 7.98 -10.51
CA ILE A 93 -11.84 6.60 -10.63
C ILE A 93 -10.73 6.52 -11.67
N SER A 94 -10.96 7.08 -12.86
CA SER A 94 -9.95 7.10 -13.92
C SER A 94 -8.69 7.82 -13.47
N THR A 95 -8.80 8.94 -12.76
CA THR A 95 -7.65 9.67 -12.20
C THR A 95 -6.90 8.82 -11.19
N LEU A 96 -7.59 8.10 -10.31
CA LEU A 96 -6.98 7.22 -9.31
C LEU A 96 -6.19 6.10 -9.97
N ILE A 97 -6.82 5.38 -10.90
CA ILE A 97 -6.22 4.26 -11.63
C ILE A 97 -5.05 4.76 -12.50
N ASN A 98 -5.22 5.86 -13.22
CA ASN A 98 -4.16 6.41 -14.07
C ASN A 98 -2.98 6.90 -13.25
N THR A 99 -3.23 7.55 -12.10
CA THR A 99 -2.14 7.98 -11.19
C THR A 99 -1.40 6.76 -10.66
N ALA A 100 -2.14 5.76 -10.18
CA ALA A 100 -1.58 4.49 -9.72
C ALA A 100 -0.72 3.84 -10.82
N PHE A 101 -1.20 3.82 -12.06
CA PHE A 101 -0.51 3.23 -13.20
C PHE A 101 0.78 3.99 -13.53
N VAL A 102 0.68 5.31 -13.70
CA VAL A 102 1.84 6.17 -13.99
C VAL A 102 2.90 6.06 -12.90
N LEU A 103 2.52 6.07 -11.63
CA LEU A 103 3.47 5.91 -10.51
C LEU A 103 4.06 4.50 -10.45
N SER A 104 3.30 3.47 -10.83
CA SER A 104 3.79 2.09 -10.91
C SER A 104 4.88 1.92 -11.96
N LEU A 105 4.86 2.71 -13.03
CA LEU A 105 5.86 2.64 -14.11
C LEU A 105 7.02 3.61 -13.91
N LEU A 106 6.73 4.86 -13.55
CA LEU A 106 7.75 5.91 -13.47
C LEU A 106 8.66 5.77 -12.25
N LEU A 107 8.12 5.38 -11.08
CA LEU A 107 8.92 5.33 -9.86
C LEU A 107 9.99 4.23 -9.87
N PRO A 108 9.72 3.00 -10.35
CA PRO A 108 10.77 1.99 -10.50
C PRO A 108 11.86 2.38 -11.51
N LEU A 109 11.51 3.16 -12.53
CA LEU A 109 12.44 3.64 -13.55
C LEU A 109 13.26 4.86 -13.09
N ALA A 110 12.88 5.51 -11.99
CA ALA A 110 13.59 6.67 -11.48
C ALA A 110 14.93 6.24 -10.83
N PRO A 111 16.08 6.80 -11.27
CA PRO A 111 17.41 6.32 -10.87
C PRO A 111 17.69 6.41 -9.35
N LEU A 112 17.09 7.40 -8.66
CA LEU A 112 17.22 7.56 -7.21
C LEU A 112 16.34 6.59 -6.42
N LEU A 113 15.15 6.26 -6.93
CA LEU A 113 14.18 5.41 -6.23
C LEU A 113 14.34 3.92 -6.58
N GLY A 114 14.94 3.60 -7.73
CA GLY A 114 15.28 2.23 -8.11
C GLY A 114 16.22 1.53 -7.12
N ASN A 115 17.09 2.29 -6.46
CA ASN A 115 17.95 1.80 -5.37
C ASN A 115 17.20 1.62 -4.04
N LEU A 116 16.08 2.33 -3.88
CA LEU A 116 15.23 2.31 -2.69
C LEU A 116 13.90 1.62 -3.00
N LYS A 117 13.96 0.39 -3.55
CA LYS A 117 12.76 -0.42 -3.87
C LYS A 117 11.75 -0.48 -2.71
N GLY A 118 12.24 -0.41 -1.46
CA GLY A 118 11.41 -0.38 -0.25
C GLY A 118 10.57 0.90 -0.05
N LEU A 119 10.83 1.98 -0.79
CA LEU A 119 10.11 3.26 -0.69
C LEU A 119 9.13 3.51 -1.84
N VAL A 120 9.28 2.80 -2.97
CA VAL A 120 8.42 2.99 -4.14
C VAL A 120 6.95 2.80 -3.81
N LEU A 121 6.61 1.70 -3.14
CA LEU A 121 5.25 1.37 -2.75
C LEU A 121 4.67 2.31 -1.67
N PRO A 122 5.39 2.65 -0.59
CA PRO A 122 4.94 3.69 0.34
C PRO A 122 4.64 5.02 -0.35
N VAL A 123 5.49 5.46 -1.28
CA VAL A 123 5.27 6.70 -2.04
C VAL A 123 4.00 6.59 -2.90
N GLN A 124 3.77 5.46 -3.55
CA GLN A 124 2.54 5.20 -4.32
C GLN A 124 1.31 5.23 -3.41
N ALA A 125 1.37 4.57 -2.26
CA ALA A 125 0.30 4.57 -1.27
C ALA A 125 0.01 5.98 -0.76
N ILE A 126 1.04 6.76 -0.44
CA ILE A 126 0.93 8.16 -0.01
C ILE A 126 0.26 9.00 -1.09
N ALA A 127 0.66 8.88 -2.35
CA ALA A 127 0.05 9.63 -3.45
C ALA A 127 -1.44 9.28 -3.64
N MET A 128 -1.78 7.98 -3.67
CA MET A 128 -3.17 7.53 -3.83
C MET A 128 -4.04 7.92 -2.63
N THR A 129 -3.54 7.77 -1.40
CA THR A 129 -4.26 8.19 -0.20
C THR A 129 -4.43 9.70 -0.11
N THR A 130 -3.47 10.48 -0.63
CA THR A 130 -3.60 11.94 -0.74
C THR A 130 -4.73 12.35 -1.67
N LEU A 131 -4.90 11.66 -2.81
CA LEU A 131 -6.03 11.89 -3.71
C LEU A 131 -7.36 11.53 -3.04
N LEU A 132 -7.43 10.38 -2.37
CA LEU A 132 -8.62 9.98 -1.61
C LEU A 132 -8.95 10.99 -0.50
N PHE A 133 -7.94 11.47 0.22
CA PHE A 133 -8.07 12.48 1.25
C PHE A 133 -8.57 13.82 0.70
N HIS A 134 -8.03 14.26 -0.43
CA HIS A 134 -8.48 15.48 -1.10
C HIS A 134 -9.97 15.40 -1.46
N TRP A 135 -10.41 14.28 -2.04
CA TRP A 135 -11.83 14.10 -2.38
C TRP A 135 -12.73 13.99 -1.16
N LEU A 136 -12.24 13.37 -0.09
CA LEU A 136 -12.91 13.34 1.21
C LEU A 136 -13.08 14.76 1.78
N ALA A 137 -12.01 15.56 1.80
CA ALA A 137 -12.06 16.94 2.27
C ALA A 137 -13.06 17.78 1.49
N LEU A 138 -13.08 17.64 0.16
CA LEU A 138 -14.08 18.29 -0.70
C LEU A 138 -15.51 17.82 -0.39
N ALA A 139 -15.71 16.52 -0.16
CA ALA A 139 -17.04 15.98 0.18
C ALA A 139 -17.54 16.48 1.55
N LEU A 140 -16.62 16.80 2.45
CA LEU A 140 -16.90 17.36 3.77
C LEU A 140 -16.91 18.90 3.78
N ASN A 141 -16.80 19.56 2.62
CA ASN A 141 -16.75 21.02 2.46
C ASN A 141 -15.63 21.71 3.26
N VAL A 142 -14.48 21.04 3.44
CA VAL A 142 -13.30 21.63 4.09
C VAL A 142 -12.48 22.38 3.04
N ALA A 143 -12.40 23.71 3.17
CA ALA A 143 -11.78 24.59 2.18
C ALA A 143 -10.24 24.54 2.17
N GLU A 144 -9.63 24.36 3.35
CA GLU A 144 -8.17 24.32 3.50
C GLU A 144 -7.75 23.02 4.19
N VAL A 145 -6.94 22.22 3.48
CA VAL A 145 -6.31 21.03 4.02
C VAL A 145 -4.83 21.04 3.68
N SER A 146 -4.00 20.62 4.64
CA SER A 146 -2.57 20.43 4.41
C SER A 146 -2.29 18.97 4.06
N TYR A 147 -1.60 18.73 2.96
CA TYR A 147 -1.11 17.37 2.64
C TYR A 147 0.17 17.01 3.40
N TRP A 148 0.64 17.90 4.27
CA TRP A 148 1.81 17.65 5.10
C TRP A 148 1.40 16.81 6.33
N PRO A 149 2.00 15.61 6.53
CA PRO A 149 1.67 14.77 7.68
C PRO A 149 2.28 15.28 8.99
N GLY A 150 3.15 16.30 8.93
CA GLY A 150 3.94 16.81 10.05
C GLY A 150 5.34 16.18 10.10
N GLY A 151 6.30 16.89 10.69
CA GLY A 151 7.70 16.43 10.76
C GLY A 151 7.87 15.10 11.49
N LEU A 152 7.15 14.90 12.60
CA LEU A 152 7.19 13.65 13.38
C LEU A 152 6.67 12.44 12.59
N ALA A 153 5.55 12.61 11.86
CA ALA A 153 4.99 11.53 11.05
C ALA A 153 5.90 11.19 9.88
N LEU A 154 6.50 12.20 9.23
CA LEU A 154 7.48 11.98 8.17
C LEU A 154 8.72 11.24 8.68
N LEU A 155 9.28 11.65 9.83
CA LEU A 155 10.40 10.96 10.46
C LEU A 155 10.06 9.50 10.79
N ALA A 156 8.85 9.23 11.29
CA ALA A 156 8.40 7.88 11.58
C ALA A 156 8.28 7.02 10.30
N ILE A 157 7.73 7.57 9.21
CA ILE A 157 7.65 6.89 7.91
C ILE A 157 9.04 6.56 7.37
N LEU A 158 9.97 7.52 7.44
CA LEU A 158 11.35 7.32 6.99
C LEU A 158 12.10 6.30 7.85
N ALA A 159 11.90 6.32 9.16
CA ALA A 159 12.50 5.34 10.08
C ALA A 159 11.92 3.93 9.90
N LEU A 160 10.65 3.80 9.50
CA LEU A 160 10.04 2.51 9.22
C LEU A 160 10.61 1.84 7.97
N ALA A 161 11.10 2.58 6.98
CA ALA A 161 11.64 1.98 5.75
C ALA A 161 12.77 0.94 6.01
N PRO A 162 13.85 1.25 6.75
CA PRO A 162 14.86 0.24 7.08
C PRO A 162 14.35 -0.84 8.04
N ILE A 163 13.45 -0.49 8.98
CA ILE A 163 12.88 -1.45 9.94
C ILE A 163 12.07 -2.52 9.21
N THR A 164 11.21 -2.11 8.29
CA THR A 164 10.34 -2.99 7.51
C THR A 164 11.13 -3.92 6.60
N GLN A 165 12.23 -3.45 6.00
CA GLN A 165 13.17 -4.29 5.26
C GLN A 165 13.81 -5.35 6.16
N SER A 166 14.32 -4.94 7.34
CA SER A 166 14.91 -5.87 8.31
C SER A 166 13.91 -6.92 8.79
N LEU A 167 12.68 -6.49 9.12
CA LEU A 167 11.60 -7.39 9.56
C LEU A 167 11.18 -8.35 8.46
N ALA A 168 11.02 -7.87 7.22
CA ALA A 168 10.70 -8.72 6.08
C ALA A 168 11.77 -9.80 5.88
N HIS A 169 13.05 -9.43 5.98
CA HIS A 169 14.17 -10.36 5.81
C HIS A 169 14.25 -11.41 6.94
N HIS A 170 14.11 -10.97 8.20
CA HIS A 170 14.11 -11.91 9.33
C HIS A 170 12.90 -12.85 9.29
N ALA A 171 11.71 -12.30 9.01
CA ALA A 171 10.50 -13.09 8.93
C ALA A 171 10.52 -14.06 7.73
N SER A 172 11.04 -13.65 6.58
CA SER A 172 11.18 -14.53 5.42
C SER A 172 12.14 -15.67 5.65
N HIS A 173 13.30 -15.42 6.27
CA HIS A 173 14.23 -16.50 6.64
C HIS A 173 13.66 -17.43 7.69
N TRP A 174 12.99 -16.90 8.72
CA TRP A 174 12.39 -17.71 9.77
C TRP A 174 11.26 -18.60 9.24
N LEU A 175 10.32 -18.02 8.47
CA LEU A 175 9.24 -18.76 7.83
C LEU A 175 9.76 -19.70 6.74
N GLY A 176 10.69 -19.23 5.92
CA GLY A 176 11.33 -19.99 4.85
C GLY A 176 12.03 -21.23 5.38
N GLY A 177 12.82 -21.11 6.45
CA GLY A 177 13.49 -22.24 7.11
C GLY A 177 12.51 -23.26 7.70
N HIS A 178 11.34 -22.81 8.17
CA HIS A 178 10.29 -23.70 8.69
C HIS A 178 9.52 -24.42 7.57
N LEU A 179 9.17 -23.69 6.51
CA LEU A 179 8.39 -24.21 5.37
C LEU A 179 9.23 -25.00 4.37
N ASN A 180 10.53 -24.73 4.25
CA ASN A 180 11.41 -25.49 3.35
C ASN A 180 11.49 -26.97 3.76
N ARG A 181 11.36 -27.26 5.08
CA ARG A 181 11.23 -28.64 5.59
C ARG A 181 10.00 -29.38 5.08
N ILE A 182 8.97 -28.66 4.62
CA ILE A 182 7.69 -29.22 4.18
C ILE A 182 7.63 -29.33 2.64
N ASN A 183 8.29 -28.43 1.90
CA ASN A 183 8.01 -28.29 0.46
C ASN A 183 9.21 -28.17 -0.49
N ASN A 184 10.48 -28.24 -0.05
CA ASN A 184 11.69 -28.33 -0.90
C ASN A 184 11.66 -27.50 -2.21
N ARG A 185 11.08 -26.29 -2.18
CA ARG A 185 10.95 -25.42 -3.36
C ARG A 185 11.95 -24.29 -3.26
N GLU A 186 12.96 -24.36 -4.12
CA GLU A 186 13.93 -23.28 -4.33
C GLU A 186 13.21 -21.98 -4.71
N GLY A 187 13.58 -20.86 -4.08
CA GLY A 187 13.02 -19.53 -4.35
C GLY A 187 11.78 -19.13 -3.52
N PHE A 188 11.22 -20.02 -2.69
CA PHE A 188 10.07 -19.68 -1.83
C PHE A 188 10.37 -18.57 -0.82
N GLU A 189 11.59 -18.50 -0.31
CA GLU A 189 12.02 -17.47 0.63
C GLU A 189 11.97 -16.06 0.02
N ASN A 190 12.38 -15.90 -1.24
CA ASN A 190 12.32 -14.62 -1.94
C ASN A 190 10.86 -14.17 -2.14
N LEU A 191 9.95 -15.10 -2.44
CA LEU A 191 8.52 -14.79 -2.56
C LEU A 191 7.91 -14.35 -1.24
N LEU A 192 8.28 -15.03 -0.14
CA LEU A 192 7.90 -14.61 1.20
C LEU A 192 8.45 -13.22 1.52
N TYR A 193 9.71 -12.96 1.21
CA TYR A 193 10.34 -11.67 1.45
C TYR A 193 9.59 -10.54 0.74
N GLU A 194 9.30 -10.68 -0.56
CA GLU A 194 8.61 -9.64 -1.34
C GLU A 194 7.18 -9.41 -0.85
N GLY A 195 6.44 -10.48 -0.52
CA GLY A 195 5.10 -10.39 0.04
C GLY A 195 5.07 -9.77 1.44
N LEU A 196 6.01 -10.15 2.32
CA LEU A 196 6.13 -9.58 3.65
C LEU A 196 6.56 -8.13 3.62
N LEU A 197 7.43 -7.75 2.68
CA LEU A 197 7.83 -6.36 2.49
C LEU A 197 6.63 -5.48 2.13
N LEU A 198 5.78 -5.92 1.19
CA LEU A 198 4.52 -5.27 0.84
C LEU A 198 3.57 -5.12 2.04
N PHE A 199 3.51 -6.14 2.89
CA PHE A 199 2.66 -6.13 4.09
C PHE A 199 3.21 -5.18 5.16
N PHE A 200 4.51 -5.23 5.44
CA PHE A 200 5.14 -4.41 6.47
C PHE A 200 5.23 -2.92 6.11
N GLN A 201 4.95 -2.53 4.88
CA GLN A 201 4.83 -1.12 4.50
C GLN A 201 3.51 -0.48 4.93
N VAL A 202 2.47 -1.27 5.25
CA VAL A 202 1.15 -0.73 5.64
C VAL A 202 1.19 0.22 6.85
N PRO A 203 1.95 -0.05 7.93
CA PRO A 203 2.13 0.91 9.02
C PRO A 203 2.56 2.32 8.59
N ALA A 204 3.44 2.45 7.59
CA ALA A 204 3.85 3.77 7.10
C ALA A 204 2.67 4.51 6.44
N VAL A 205 1.87 3.78 5.67
CA VAL A 205 0.63 4.30 5.06
C VAL A 205 -0.36 4.72 6.15
N LEU A 206 -0.55 3.89 7.18
CA LEU A 206 -1.44 4.19 8.30
C LEU A 206 -1.00 5.45 9.06
N ILE A 207 0.29 5.60 9.35
CA ILE A 207 0.81 6.82 10.00
C ILE A 207 0.48 8.05 9.16
N TYR A 208 0.69 7.98 7.84
CA TYR A 208 0.38 9.07 6.93
C TYR A 208 -1.12 9.41 6.92
N THR A 209 -1.99 8.42 6.71
CA THR A 209 -3.43 8.64 6.61
C THR A 209 -4.06 9.06 7.93
N LEU A 210 -3.60 8.52 9.06
CA LEU A 210 -4.03 8.96 10.38
C LEU A 210 -3.55 10.39 10.67
N ALA A 211 -2.35 10.77 10.20
CA ALA A 211 -1.87 12.14 10.33
C ALA A 211 -2.75 13.12 9.56
N LEU A 212 -3.13 12.79 8.32
CA LEU A 212 -4.07 13.60 7.53
C LEU A 212 -5.46 13.65 8.16
N GLY A 213 -6.01 12.51 8.57
CA GLY A 213 -7.35 12.42 9.14
C GLY A 213 -7.51 13.15 10.49
N ARG A 214 -6.43 13.39 11.24
CA ARG A 214 -6.45 14.29 12.40
C ARG A 214 -6.84 15.73 12.03
N GLN A 215 -6.47 16.20 10.84
CA GLN A 215 -6.83 17.54 10.39
C GLN A 215 -8.34 17.68 10.17
N LEU A 216 -8.98 16.62 9.65
CA LEU A 216 -10.44 16.61 9.45
C LEU A 216 -11.21 16.51 10.77
N ARG A 217 -10.70 15.75 11.75
CA ARG A 217 -11.34 15.64 13.08
C ARG A 217 -11.41 16.97 13.82
N GLY A 218 -10.47 17.89 13.60
CA GLY A 218 -10.53 19.23 14.18
C GLY A 218 -11.62 20.12 13.57
N VAL A 219 -12.17 19.75 12.41
CA VAL A 219 -13.19 20.54 11.67
C VAL A 219 -14.60 19.95 11.84
N ILE A 220 -14.71 18.65 12.14
CA ILE A 220 -15.99 17.91 12.27
C ILE A 220 -16.43 17.77 13.75
N ALA A 221 -15.64 18.28 14.71
CA ALA A 221 -15.96 18.25 16.13
C ALA A 221 -17.03 19.26 16.54
#